data_AF-A0A1Y3LM84-F1
#
_entry.id   AF-A0A1Y3LM84-F1
#
_cell.length_a   1.000
_cell.length_b   1.000
_cell.length_c   1.000
_cell.angle_alpha   90.00
_cell.angle_beta   90.00
_cell.angle_gamma   90.00
#
_symmetry.space_group_name_H-M   'P 1'
#
loop_
_entity.id
_entity.type
_entity.pdbx_description
1 polymer ?
#
loop_
_entity_poly.entity_id
_entity_poly.type
_entity_poly.pdbx_seq_one_letter_code
_entity_poly.pdbx_strand_id
1 'polypeptide(L)' 'MQSLHCEYREHTITASVMPHPDSPLPYAVGCLITAPDGHTSKRLSMPMKFFSDLENAQHVSLAHGRALVDQQLDAGHKVF' A
#
# COMPACT_ATOMS: atom_id res chain seq x y z
N MET A 1 -9.73 -8.65 -10.55
CA MET A 1 -8.72 -7.58 -10.62
C MET A 1 -7.43 -8.12 -10.04
N GLN A 2 -6.35 -8.19 -10.82
CA GLN A 2 -5.03 -8.52 -10.27
C GLN A 2 -4.53 -7.31 -9.49
N SER A 3 -4.23 -7.49 -8.21
CA SER A 3 -3.59 -6.46 -7.38
C SER A 3 -2.11 -6.41 -7.71
N LEU A 4 -1.63 -5.23 -8.11
CA LEU A 4 -0.21 -4.98 -8.34
C LEU A 4 0.57 -5.22 -7.03
N HIS A 5 1.71 -5.90 -7.13
CA HIS A 5 2.60 -6.13 -5.99
C HIS A 5 4.05 -5.92 -6.41
N CYS A 6 4.92 -5.69 -5.44
CA CYS A 6 6.37 -5.66 -5.64
C CYS A 6 7.10 -6.15 -4.40
N GLU A 7 8.29 -6.68 -4.60
CA GLU A 7 9.23 -6.99 -3.51
C GLU A 7 10.13 -5.77 -3.24
N TYR A 8 10.35 -5.48 -1.97
CA TYR A 8 11.19 -4.37 -1.53
C TYR A 8 11.81 -4.68 -0.17
N ARG A 9 13.15 -4.69 -0.09
CA ARG A 9 13.92 -5.01 1.14
C ARG A 9 13.41 -6.28 1.84
N GLU A 10 13.23 -7.36 1.07
CA GLU A 10 12.71 -8.66 1.53
C GLU A 10 11.23 -8.66 2.00
N HIS A 11 10.51 -7.55 1.83
CA HIS A 11 9.09 -7.47 2.10
C HIS A 11 8.29 -7.50 0.79
N THR A 12 7.15 -8.19 0.79
CA THR A 12 6.21 -8.13 -0.32
C THR A 12 5.15 -7.07 -0.05
N ILE A 13 5.11 -6.05 -0.89
CA ILE A 13 4.12 -4.98 -0.82
C ILE A 13 3.04 -5.25 -1.86
N THR A 14 1.80 -5.37 -1.42
CA THR A 14 0.64 -5.58 -2.30
C THR A 14 -0.27 -4.35 -2.27
N ALA A 15 -0.56 -3.78 -3.44
CA ALA A 15 -1.49 -2.67 -3.57
C ALA A 15 -2.92 -3.10 -3.17
N SER A 16 -3.54 -2.31 -2.31
CA SER A 16 -4.89 -2.52 -1.77
C SER A 16 -5.74 -1.27 -1.99
N VAL A 17 -6.17 -1.11 -3.24
CA VAL A 17 -7.04 -0.01 -3.66
C VAL A 17 -8.49 -0.35 -3.33
N MET A 18 -9.17 0.53 -2.59
CA MET A 18 -10.60 0.40 -2.30
C MET A 18 -11.42 1.29 -3.23
N PRO A 19 -12.39 0.74 -3.97
CA PRO A 19 -13.26 1.52 -4.85
C PRO A 19 -14.40 2.23 -4.09
N HIS A 20 -14.74 3.43 -4.54
CA HIS A 20 -15.83 4.28 -4.09
C HIS A 20 -16.58 4.80 -5.33
N PRO A 21 -17.52 4.00 -5.89
CA PRO A 21 -18.08 4.24 -7.22
C PRO A 21 -18.82 5.58 -7.36
N ASP A 22 -19.37 6.12 -6.28
CA ASP A 22 -20.12 7.38 -6.28
C ASP A 22 -19.23 8.62 -6.02
N SER A 23 -17.91 8.44 -5.88
CA SER A 23 -16.94 9.52 -5.65
C SER A 23 -16.32 10.01 -6.96
N PRO A 24 -16.09 11.33 -7.14
CA PRO A 24 -15.30 11.84 -8.26
C PRO A 24 -13.83 11.35 -8.23
N LEU A 25 -13.37 10.88 -7.07
CA LEU A 25 -12.10 10.20 -6.87
C LEU A 25 -12.39 8.80 -6.31
N PRO A 26 -12.70 7.82 -7.19
CA PRO A 26 -13.21 6.52 -6.77
C PRO A 26 -12.17 5.61 -6.13
N TYR A 27 -10.87 5.92 -6.15
CA TYR A 27 -9.85 4.97 -5.70
C TYR A 27 -9.14 5.43 -4.44
N ALA A 28 -9.46 4.82 -3.30
CA ALA A 28 -8.74 5.02 -2.04
C ALA A 28 -7.49 4.13 -1.97
N VAL A 29 -6.35 4.76 -1.72
CA VAL A 29 -5.03 4.09 -1.70
C VAL A 29 -4.74 3.40 -0.37
N GLY A 30 -4.07 2.26 -0.44
CA GLY A 30 -3.56 1.52 0.71
C GLY A 30 -2.77 0.30 0.27
N CYS A 31 -2.08 -0.35 1.19
CA CYS A 31 -1.28 -1.53 0.89
C CYS A 31 -1.38 -2.60 1.99
N LEU A 32 -1.04 -3.84 1.64
CA LEU A 32 -0.64 -4.86 2.60
C LEU A 32 0.86 -5.06 2.49
N ILE A 33 1.51 -5.34 3.61
CA ILE A 33 2.94 -5.62 3.65
C ILE A 33 3.10 -7.00 4.29
N THR A 34 3.74 -7.90 3.57
CA THR A 34 4.15 -9.21 4.07
C THR A 34 5.63 -9.14 4.42
N ALA A 35 5.94 -9.40 5.69
CA ALA A 35 7.29 -9.45 6.22
C ALA A 35 7.99 -10.77 5.80
N PRO A 36 9.33 -10.83 5.87
CA PRO A 36 10.10 -12.02 5.49
C PRO A 36 9.75 -13.27 6.30
N ASP A 37 9.23 -13.10 7.52
CA ASP A 37 8.76 -14.17 8.40
C ASP A 37 7.37 -14.73 7.97
N GLY A 38 6.79 -14.19 6.91
CA GLY A 38 5.48 -14.56 6.37
C GLY A 38 4.31 -13.83 7.03
N HIS A 39 4.54 -12.98 8.04
CA HIS A 39 3.47 -12.21 8.65
C HIS A 39 2.97 -11.12 7.70
N THR A 40 1.67 -11.07 7.46
CA THR A 40 1.05 -10.05 6.60
C THR A 40 0.24 -9.07 7.42
N SER A 41 0.50 -7.79 7.21
CA SER A 41 -0.20 -6.70 7.87
C SER A 41 -1.68 -6.67 7.50
N LYS A 42 -2.49 -5.97 8.31
CA LYS A 42 -3.80 -5.47 7.85
C LYS A 42 -3.58 -4.41 6.76
N ARG A 43 -4.66 -4.03 6.05
CA ARG A 43 -4.60 -2.94 5.07
C ARG A 43 -4.14 -1.63 5.75
N LEU A 44 -2.99 -1.15 5.32
CA LEU A 44 -2.42 0.13 5.72
C LEU A 44 -2.96 1.19 4.76
N SER A 45 -3.96 1.94 5.23
CA SER A 45 -4.58 2.99 4.44
C SER A 45 -3.67 4.21 4.37
N MET A 46 -3.51 4.78 3.18
CA MET A 46 -2.83 6.06 3.07
C MET A 46 -3.78 7.19 3.47
N PRO A 47 -3.38 8.10 4.40
CA PRO A 47 -4.22 9.23 4.75
C PRO A 47 -4.33 10.21 3.58
N MET A 48 -5.58 10.59 3.25
CA MET A 48 -5.94 11.70 2.34
C MET A 48 -5.46 11.62 0.88
N LYS A 49 -5.39 10.43 0.27
CA LYS A 49 -5.20 10.33 -1.20
C LYS A 49 -6.22 9.42 -1.87
N PHE A 50 -7.14 10.06 -2.59
CA PHE A 50 -8.08 9.41 -3.51
C PHE A 50 -7.69 9.77 -4.94
N PHE A 51 -7.85 8.84 -5.87
CA PHE A 51 -7.45 9.00 -7.27
C PHE A 51 -8.61 8.73 -8.21
N SER A 52 -8.57 9.37 -9.37
CA SER A 52 -9.48 9.12 -10.51
C SER A 52 -9.08 7.93 -11.35
N ASP A 53 -7.82 7.50 -11.26
CA ASP A 53 -7.23 6.43 -12.06
C ASP A 53 -6.74 5.28 -11.18
N LEU A 54 -7.09 4.04 -11.56
CA LEU A 54 -6.78 2.83 -10.79
C LEU A 54 -5.30 2.49 -10.84
N GLU A 55 -4.67 2.62 -12.01
CA GLU A 55 -3.26 2.29 -12.20
C GLU A 55 -2.39 3.20 -11.34
N ASN A 56 -2.64 4.50 -11.37
CA ASN A 56 -1.99 5.48 -10.51
C ASN A 56 -2.24 5.18 -9.02
N ALA A 57 -3.48 4.85 -8.64
CA ALA A 57 -3.79 4.45 -7.25
C ALA A 57 -2.98 3.21 -6.81
N GLN A 58 -2.79 2.23 -7.71
CA GLN A 58 -1.99 1.04 -7.43
C GLN A 58 -0.50 1.38 -7.29
N HIS A 59 0.07 2.18 -8.19
CA HIS A 59 1.47 2.60 -8.08
C HIS A 59 1.76 3.43 -6.83
N VAL A 60 0.86 4.36 -6.48
CA VAL A 60 0.98 5.14 -5.24
C VAL A 60 0.84 4.24 -4.01
N SER A 61 0.00 3.21 -4.07
CA SER A 61 -0.12 2.20 -2.99
C SER A 61 1.21 1.49 -2.74
N LEU A 62 1.92 1.11 -3.81
CA LEU A 62 3.24 0.48 -3.68
C LEU A 62 4.28 1.46 -3.14
N ALA A 63 4.31 2.69 -3.64
CA ALA A 63 5.21 3.72 -3.14
C ALA A 63 4.98 4.02 -1.65
N HIS A 64 3.72 4.03 -1.22
CA HIS A 64 3.36 4.17 0.18
C HIS A 64 3.88 2.99 1.02
N GLY A 65 3.70 1.75 0.55
CA GLY A 65 4.24 0.59 1.23
C GLY A 65 5.76 0.62 1.37
N ARG A 66 6.49 1.08 0.34
CA ARG A 66 7.95 1.23 0.42
C ARG A 66 8.36 2.22 1.50
N ALA A 67 7.69 3.37 1.54
CA ALA A 67 7.94 4.37 2.58
C ALA A 67 7.66 3.84 3.99
N LEU A 68 6.65 3.00 4.17
CA LEU A 68 6.35 2.35 5.47
C LEU A 68 7.44 1.33 5.86
N VAL A 69 7.93 0.53 4.90
CA VAL A 69 9.06 -0.39 5.12
C VAL A 69 10.31 0.38 5.52
N ASP A 70 10.64 1.48 4.84
CA ASP A 70 11.79 2.32 5.20
C ASP A 70 11.61 2.95 6.60
N GLN A 71 10.41 3.43 6.94
CA GLN A 71 10.12 3.92 8.29
C GLN A 71 10.31 2.85 9.37
N GLN A 72 9.96 1.59 9.07
CA GLN A 72 10.15 0.49 10.00
C GLN A 72 11.61 0.14 10.22
N LEU A 73 12.35 -0.02 9.12
CA LEU A 73 13.72 -0.52 9.15
C LEU A 73 14.72 0.55 9.57
N ASP A 74 14.53 1.80 9.13
CA ASP A 74 15.53 2.85 9.31
C ASP A 74 15.23 3.72 10.53
N ALA A 75 13.95 3.98 10.83
CA ALA A 75 13.56 4.80 11.98
C ALA A 75 13.15 3.98 13.22
N GLY A 76 13.09 2.65 13.12
CA GLY A 76 12.70 1.76 14.21
C GLY A 76 11.23 1.89 14.64
N HIS A 77 10.40 2.57 13.84
CA HIS A 77 8.98 2.70 14.13
C HIS A 77 8.25 1.41 13.78
N LYS A 78 7.45 0.87 14.72
CA LYS A 78 6.60 -0.27 14.39
C LYS A 78 5.36 0.23 13.63
N VAL A 79 5.41 0.17 12.30
CA VAL A 79 4.39 0.72 11.41
C VAL A 79 3.37 -0.33 10.95
N PHE A 80 3.74 -1.61 11.02
CA PHE A 80 2.85 -2.75 10.71
C PHE A 80 3.16 -4.00 11.55
#